data_AF-A0A924DGK6-F1
#
_entry.id   AF-A0A924DGK6-F1
#
_cell.length_a   1.000
_cell.length_b   1.000
_cell.length_c   1.000
_cell.angle_alpha   90.00
_cell.angle_beta   90.00
_cell.angle_gamma   90.00
#
_symmetry.space_group_name_H-M   'P 1'
#
loop_
_entity.id
_entity.type
_entity.pdbx_description
1 polymer ?
#
loop_
_entity_poly.entity_id
_entity_poly.type
_entity_poly.pdbx_seq_one_letter_code
_entity_poly.pdbx_strand_id
1 'polypeptide(L)' 'MYVLHPWHGAHYGEKSPVTVNALIEIPEGSKCKYEIDKKTGLLKLDRVIYSSFHYPVNYGFIPQT' A
#
# COMPACT_ATOMS: atom_id res chain seq x y z
N MET A 1 7.14 -17.60 -14.77
CA MET A 1 7.02 -16.88 -13.50
C MET A 1 6.16 -15.66 -13.78
N TYR A 2 4.97 -15.56 -13.17
CA TYR A 2 4.09 -14.41 -13.34
C TYR A 2 4.17 -13.53 -12.11
N VAL A 3 4.26 -12.22 -12.30
CA VAL A 3 4.16 -11.24 -11.22
C VAL A 3 2.69 -10.98 -10.98
N LEU A 4 2.23 -11.19 -9.74
CA LEU A 4 0.86 -10.93 -9.34
C LEU A 4 0.66 -9.44 -9.12
N HIS A 5 -0.46 -8.90 -9.63
CA HIS A 5 -0.85 -7.53 -9.33
C HIS A 5 -1.10 -7.40 -7.82
N PRO A 6 -0.47 -6.46 -7.08
CA PRO A 6 -0.54 -6.46 -5.62
C PRO A 6 -1.97 -6.30 -5.07
N TRP A 7 -2.84 -5.56 -5.77
CA TRP A 7 -4.25 -5.42 -5.37
C TRP A 7 -5.13 -6.64 -5.68
N HIS A 8 -4.96 -7.28 -6.84
CA HIS A 8 -5.88 -8.33 -7.32
C HIS A 8 -5.37 -9.74 -7.06
N GLY A 9 -4.04 -9.93 -6.99
CA GLY A 9 -3.40 -11.23 -6.88
C GLY A 9 -2.85 -11.56 -5.49
N ALA A 10 -2.56 -10.57 -4.65
CA ALA A 10 -2.19 -10.85 -3.26
C ALA A 10 -3.43 -11.25 -2.45
N HIS A 11 -3.29 -12.23 -1.55
CA HIS A 11 -4.39 -12.70 -0.70
C HIS A 11 -4.57 -11.77 0.51
N TYR A 12 -5.81 -11.46 0.90
CA TYR A 12 -6.14 -10.58 2.04
C TYR A 12 -5.86 -11.20 3.42
N GLY A 13 -5.58 -12.51 3.48
CA GLY A 13 -5.22 -13.24 4.70
C GLY A 13 -6.30 -14.24 5.13
N GLU A 14 -5.90 -15.46 5.50
CA GLU A 14 -6.82 -16.57 5.81
C GLU A 14 -7.66 -16.35 7.07
N LYS A 15 -7.17 -15.51 7.99
CA LYS A 15 -7.81 -15.24 9.29
C LYS A 15 -8.60 -13.92 9.30
N SER A 16 -8.94 -13.41 8.12
CA SER A 16 -9.79 -12.23 8.00
C SER A 16 -11.16 -12.51 8.64
N PRO A 17 -11.75 -11.56 9.41
CA PRO A 17 -11.30 -10.17 9.61
C PRO A 17 -10.37 -9.94 10.81
N VAL A 18 -10.06 -10.97 11.60
CA VAL A 18 -9.27 -10.82 12.84
C VAL A 18 -7.81 -10.48 12.55
N THR A 19 -7.25 -11.04 11.47
CA THR A 19 -5.90 -10.72 11.00
C THR A 19 -5.90 -10.67 9.49
N VAL A 20 -5.33 -9.60 8.93
CA VAL A 20 -5.31 -9.32 7.50
C VAL A 20 -3.88 -9.07 7.02
N ASN A 21 -3.65 -9.33 5.74
CA ASN A 21 -2.43 -8.92 5.06
C ASN A 21 -2.57 -7.45 4.66
N ALA A 22 -1.61 -6.62 5.06
CA ALA A 22 -1.50 -5.24 4.64
C ALA A 22 -0.27 -5.07 3.73
N LEU A 23 -0.46 -4.45 2.57
CA LEU A 23 0.62 -4.10 1.65
C LEU A 23 0.97 -2.63 1.87
N ILE A 24 2.20 -2.38 2.30
CA ILE A 24 2.67 -1.05 2.68
C ILE A 24 3.04 -0.24 1.44
N GLU A 25 2.45 0.94 1.31
CA GLU A 25 2.75 1.93 0.27
C GLU A 25 3.71 3.00 0.79
N ILE A 26 3.52 3.41 2.05
CA ILE A 26 4.22 4.53 2.66
C ILE A 26 4.85 4.06 3.97
N PRO A 27 6.18 3.99 4.04
CA PRO A 27 6.87 3.71 5.29
C PRO A 27 6.64 4.81 6.32
N GLU A 28 6.66 4.41 7.60
CA GLU A 28 6.69 5.36 8.72
C GLU A 28 7.82 6.40 8.54
N GLY A 29 7.54 7.66 8.87
CA GLY A 29 8.46 8.78 8.71
C GLY A 29 8.51 9.38 7.30
N SER A 30 7.89 8.76 6.30
CA SER A 30 7.92 9.26 4.93
C SER A 30 7.06 10.52 4.74
N LYS A 31 7.58 11.46 3.95
CA LYS A 31 6.83 12.59 3.38
C LYS A 31 6.35 12.31 1.94
N CYS A 32 6.83 11.24 1.33
CA CYS A 32 6.41 10.82 0.01
C CYS A 32 5.14 10.00 0.15
N LYS A 33 4.02 10.56 -0.33
CA LYS A 33 2.76 9.84 -0.42
C LYS A 33 2.78 9.03 -1.71
N TYR A 34 3.18 7.78 -1.57
CA TYR A 34 3.06 6.79 -2.62
C TYR A 34 1.65 6.18 -2.61
N GLU A 35 1.21 5.74 -3.79
CA GLU A 35 0.01 4.92 -3.97
C GLU A 35 0.27 3.88 -5.05
N ILE A 36 -0.41 2.76 -4.97
CA ILE A 36 -0.43 1.79 -6.06
C ILE A 36 -1.22 2.37 -7.25
N ASP A 37 -0.60 2.38 -8.42
CA ASP A 37 -1.34 2.63 -9.65
C ASP A 37 -2.19 1.40 -9.98
N LYS A 38 -3.50 1.52 -9.78
CA LYS A 38 -4.49 0.45 -9.94
C LYS A 38 -4.48 -0.23 -11.32
N LYS A 39 -3.97 0.45 -12.35
CA LYS A 39 -3.87 -0.11 -13.71
C LYS A 39 -2.65 -1.01 -13.89
N THR A 40 -1.51 -0.61 -13.33
CA THR A 40 -0.23 -1.29 -13.57
C THR A 40 0.24 -2.15 -12.39
N GLY A 41 -0.28 -1.89 -11.19
CA GLY A 41 0.16 -2.53 -9.95
C GLY A 41 1.49 -2.01 -9.42
N LEU A 42 2.05 -0.96 -10.05
CA LEU A 42 3.32 -0.36 -9.64
C LEU A 42 3.09 0.72 -8.61
N LEU A 43 4.08 0.91 -7.74
CA LEU A 43 4.07 2.01 -6.78
C LEU A 43 4.38 3.33 -7.50
N LYS A 44 3.50 4.31 -7.35
CA LYS A 44 3.61 5.63 -7.96
C LYS A 44 3.65 6.70 -6.89
N LEU A 45 4.56 7.66 -7.03
CA LEU A 45 4.51 8.87 -6.20
C LEU A 45 3.31 9.70 -6.61
N ASP A 46 2.31 9.79 -5.73
CA ASP A 46 1.17 10.69 -5.93
C ASP A 46 1.61 12.14 -5.68
N ARG A 47 2.24 12.39 -4.51
CA ARG A 47 2.78 13.71 -4.16
C ARG A 47 3.78 13.64 -3.01
N VAL A 48 4.54 14.72 -2.84
CA VAL A 48 5.26 15.01 -1.60
C VAL A 48 4.35 15.84 -0.70
N ILE A 49 4.24 15.49 0.58
CA ILE A 49 3.42 16.23 1.55
C ILE A 49 3.99 17.64 1.70
N TYR A 50 3.14 18.65 1.46
CA TYR A 50 3.53 20.07 1.48
C TYR A 50 3.83 20.61 2.88
N SER A 51 3.17 20.08 3.90
CA SER A 51 3.36 20.47 5.29
C SER A 51 4.52 19.72 5.93
N SER A 52 4.96 20.17 7.11
CA SER A 52 5.97 19.47 7.94
C SER A 52 5.41 18.20 8.62
N PHE A 53 4.49 17.50 7.98
CA PHE A 53 3.96 16.22 8.43
C PHE A 53 4.68 15.06 7.75
N HIS A 54 4.76 13.95 8.46
CA HIS A 54 5.18 12.66 7.95
C HIS A 54 4.17 11.60 8.40
N TYR A 55 4.10 10.48 7.69
CA TYR A 55 3.25 9.37 8.12
C TYR A 55 3.77 8.80 9.44
N PRO A 56 2.99 8.79 10.54
CA PRO A 56 3.47 8.34 11.85
C PRO A 56 3.48 6.81 11.99
N VAL A 57 2.99 6.09 10.98
CA VAL A 57 2.93 4.63 10.92
C VAL A 57 3.16 4.16 9.48
N ASN A 58 3.48 2.89 9.30
CA ASN A 58 3.43 2.25 7.99
C ASN A 58 1.99 2.27 7.47
N TYR A 59 1.78 2.84 6.28
CA TYR A 59 0.47 3.02 5.67
C TYR A 59 0.39 2.29 4.33
N GLY A 60 -0.80 1.76 4.02
CA GLY A 60 -1.07 1.06 2.78
C GLY A 60 -2.48 0.50 2.76
N PHE A 61 -2.68 -0.64 2.08
CA PHE A 61 -4.00 -1.19 1.81
C PHE A 61 -4.10 -2.71 2.07
N ILE A 62 -5.33 -3.20 2.22
CA ILE A 62 -5.63 -4.64 2.26
C ILE A 62 -5.90 -5.09 0.81
N PRO A 63 -5.24 -6.15 0.31
CA PRO A 63 -5.53 -6.68 -1.03
C PRO A 63 -6.99 -7.08 -1.19
N GLN A 64 -7.51 -7.03 -2.43
CA GLN A 64 -8.86 -7.47 -2.77
C GLN A 64 -10.01 -6.76 -2.02
N THR A 65 -9.78 -5.55 -1.51
CA THR A 65 -10.79 -4.65 -0.93
C THR A 65 -10.95 -3.37 -1.74
#